data_AF-A0A816BA82-F1
#
_entry.id   AF-A0A816BA82-F1
#
_cell.length_a   1.000
_cell.length_b   1.000
_cell.length_c   1.000
_cell.angle_alpha   90.00
_cell.angle_beta   90.00
_cell.angle_gamma   90.00
#
_symmetry.space_group_name_H-M   'P 1'
#
loop_
_entity.id
_entity.type
_entity.pdbx_description
1 polymer ?
#
loop_
_entity_poly.entity_id
_entity_poly.type
_entity_poly.pdbx_seq_one_letter_code
_entity_poly.pdbx_strand_id
1 'polypeptide(L)'
;MATGATTGMADSYNYNSAPQLATLVGSEHYIQCAINALDLPPSSLVVIADFGASLGSNSLQAIKIIFQCLRETKKIDEQGQILAIFNDLPTNNWASFFQLLAQES
;
A
#
# COMPACT_ATOMS: atom_id res chain seq x y z
N MET A 1 -2.19 35.31 -9.97
CA MET A 1 -2.62 33.92 -9.80
C MET A 1 -1.52 33.18 -9.06
N ALA A 2 -1.76 32.79 -7.81
CA ALA A 2 -0.80 31.97 -7.07
C ALA A 2 -0.89 30.54 -7.59
N THR A 3 0.16 30.04 -8.21
CA THR A 3 0.34 28.61 -8.45
C THR A 3 0.60 27.96 -7.10
N GLY A 4 -0.47 27.50 -6.45
CA GLY A 4 -0.37 26.71 -5.21
C GLY A 4 0.27 25.38 -5.53
N ALA A 5 1.59 25.34 -5.61
CA ALA A 5 2.33 24.10 -5.73
C ALA A 5 2.14 23.33 -4.42
N THR A 6 1.58 22.13 -4.51
CA THR A 6 1.48 21.15 -3.41
C THR A 6 2.84 20.55 -3.04
N THR A 7 3.95 21.19 -3.44
CA THR A 7 5.33 20.75 -3.22
C THR A 7 5.63 20.47 -1.76
N GLY A 8 5.02 21.20 -0.83
CA GLY A 8 5.16 20.93 0.60
C GLY A 8 4.65 19.55 1.03
N MET A 9 3.57 19.03 0.41
CA MET A 9 3.10 17.67 0.68
C MET A 9 4.00 16.63 0.02
N ALA A 10 4.50 16.89 -1.18
CA ALA A 10 5.25 15.90 -1.97
C ALA A 10 6.50 15.34 -1.27
N ASP A 11 7.20 16.13 -0.45
CA ASP A 11 8.47 15.70 0.18
C ASP A 11 8.36 15.44 1.69
N SER A 12 7.24 15.79 2.31
CA SER A 12 7.05 15.65 3.76
C SER A 12 5.84 14.80 4.15
N TYR A 13 5.13 14.21 3.18
CA TYR A 13 3.88 13.49 3.43
C TYR A 13 4.03 12.39 4.46
N ASN A 14 5.09 11.57 4.38
CA ASN A 14 5.34 10.47 5.32
C ASN A 14 5.42 10.94 6.79
N TYR A 15 5.82 12.18 7.05
CA TYR A 15 5.89 12.73 8.41
C TYR A 15 4.56 13.31 8.92
N ASN A 16 3.61 13.54 8.01
CA ASN A 16 2.34 14.22 8.29
C ASN A 16 1.12 13.37 7.93
N SER A 17 1.30 12.09 7.59
CA SER A 17 0.26 11.18 7.10
C SER A 17 -0.38 10.30 8.20
N ALA A 18 -0.18 10.65 9.48
CA ALA A 18 -0.71 9.89 10.60
C ALA A 18 -2.25 9.74 10.59
N PRO A 19 -3.07 10.76 10.23
CA PRO A 19 -4.51 10.58 10.09
C PRO A 19 -4.90 9.55 9.02
N GLN A 20 -4.17 9.51 7.91
CA GLN A 20 -4.39 8.55 6.82
C GLN A 20 -3.99 7.14 7.24
N LEU A 21 -2.92 7.01 8.04
CA LEU A 21 -2.54 5.73 8.64
C LEU A 21 -3.61 5.24 9.62
N ALA A 22 -4.13 6.11 10.49
CA ALA A 22 -5.21 5.77 11.40
C ALA A 22 -6.49 5.33 10.66
N THR A 23 -6.77 5.93 9.50
CA THR A 23 -7.89 5.54 8.63
C THR A 23 -7.68 4.15 8.03
N LEU A 24 -6.46 3.83 7.59
CA LEU A 24 -6.10 2.49 7.11
C LEU A 24 -6.33 1.45 8.21
N VAL A 25 -5.81 1.67 9.41
CA VAL A 25 -5.98 0.77 10.57
C VAL A 25 -7.47 0.61 10.91
N GLY A 26 -8.23 1.71 10.92
CA GLY A 26 -9.68 1.66 11.15
C GLY A 26 -10.48 0.93 10.05
N SER A 27 -9.87 0.68 8.89
CA SER A 27 -10.49 0.05 7.73
C SER A 27 -10.05 -1.41 7.50
N GLU A 28 -9.24 -2.00 8.39
CA GLU A 28 -8.73 -3.37 8.24
C GLU A 28 -9.84 -4.40 8.04
N HIS A 29 -10.99 -4.23 8.72
CA HIS A 29 -12.12 -5.15 8.56
C HIS A 29 -12.67 -5.15 7.11
N TYR A 30 -12.67 -4.00 6.43
CA TYR A 30 -13.12 -3.92 5.03
C TYR A 30 -12.15 -4.64 4.10
N ILE A 31 -10.84 -4.55 4.36
CA ILE A 31 -9.80 -5.31 3.63
C ILE A 31 -10.07 -6.81 3.80
N GLN A 32 -10.33 -7.24 5.04
CA GLN A 32 -10.63 -8.63 5.35
C GLN A 32 -11.90 -9.14 4.67
N CYS A 33 -12.98 -8.34 4.67
CA CYS A 33 -14.21 -8.66 3.95
C CYS A 33 -13.98 -8.76 2.45
N ALA A 34 -13.23 -7.83 1.87
CA ALA A 34 -12.91 -7.84 0.44
C ALA A 34 -12.14 -9.11 0.07
N ILE A 35 -11.09 -9.46 0.80
CA ILE A 35 -10.28 -10.67 0.55
C ILE A 35 -11.12 -11.95 0.69
N ASN A 36 -11.99 -12.03 1.69
CA ASN A 36 -12.87 -13.19 1.87
C ASN A 36 -13.83 -13.36 0.69
N ALA A 37 -14.32 -12.26 0.12
CA ALA A 37 -15.23 -12.26 -1.03
C ALA A 37 -14.52 -12.60 -2.35
N LEU A 38 -13.19 -12.53 -2.42
CA LEU A 38 -12.45 -12.92 -3.62
C LEU A 38 -12.53 -14.42 -3.83
N ASP A 39 -13.09 -14.84 -4.96
CA ASP A 39 -13.04 -16.23 -5.41
C ASP A 39 -11.70 -16.51 -6.13
N LEU A 40 -10.63 -16.51 -5.34
CA LEU A 40 -9.30 -16.87 -5.82
C LEU A 40 -9.06 -18.36 -5.51
N PRO A 41 -8.70 -19.18 -6.52
CA PRO A 41 -8.08 -20.46 -6.22
C PRO A 41 -6.78 -20.20 -5.45
N PRO A 42 -6.34 -21.11 -4.56
CA PRO A 42 -5.03 -21.02 -3.95
C PRO A 42 -3.98 -20.81 -5.05
N SER A 43 -3.36 -19.63 -5.06
CA SER A 43 -2.41 -19.20 -6.08
C SER A 43 -1.04 -19.01 -5.44
N SER A 44 0.00 -19.39 -6.16
CA SER A 44 1.38 -19.10 -5.77
C SER A 44 1.73 -17.61 -5.92
N LEU A 45 0.90 -16.82 -6.63
CA LEU A 45 1.11 -15.38 -6.80
C LEU A 45 -0.22 -14.60 -6.76
N VAL A 46 -0.26 -13.55 -5.94
CA VAL A 46 -1.32 -12.54 -5.94
C VAL A 46 -0.75 -11.18 -6.30
N VAL A 47 -1.41 -10.47 -7.23
CA VAL A 47 -1.02 -9.11 -7.63
C VAL A 47 -1.91 -8.10 -6.88
N ILE A 48 -1.29 -7.12 -6.24
CA ILE A 48 -1.99 -6.05 -5.53
C ILE A 48 -1.56 -4.73 -6.16
N ALA A 49 -2.52 -3.89 -6.58
CA ALA A 49 -2.25 -2.56 -7.08
C ALA A 49 -2.75 -1.51 -6.07
N ASP A 50 -1.86 -0.63 -5.64
CA ASP A 50 -2.18 0.53 -4.81
C ASP A 50 -2.19 1.80 -5.66
N PHE A 51 -3.35 2.44 -5.77
CA PHE A 51 -3.57 3.64 -6.58
C PHE A 51 -3.52 4.89 -5.71
N GLY A 52 -2.48 5.72 -5.89
CA GLY A 52 -2.21 6.89 -5.06
C GLY A 52 -1.21 6.59 -3.93
N ALA A 53 -0.10 5.92 -4.27
CA ALA A 53 0.86 5.42 -3.31
C ALA A 53 1.71 6.50 -2.60
N SER A 54 1.75 7.72 -3.15
CA SER A 54 2.49 8.86 -2.61
C SER A 54 3.96 8.48 -2.29
N LEU A 55 4.46 8.89 -1.12
CA LEU A 55 5.80 8.58 -0.61
C LEU A 55 5.93 7.20 0.05
N GLY A 56 4.85 6.42 0.10
CA GLY A 56 4.90 4.98 0.36
C GLY A 56 4.76 4.51 1.80
N SER A 57 4.92 5.34 2.83
CA SER A 57 4.89 4.84 4.22
C SER A 57 3.56 4.13 4.55
N ASN A 58 2.44 4.79 4.27
CA ASN A 58 1.12 4.20 4.51
C ASN A 58 0.80 3.07 3.51
N SER A 59 1.25 3.18 2.26
CA SER A 59 1.04 2.17 1.23
C SER A 59 1.74 0.85 1.54
N LEU A 60 2.99 0.91 2.02
CA LEU A 60 3.73 -0.28 2.45
C LEU A 60 3.04 -0.94 3.65
N GLN A 61 2.52 -0.15 4.60
CA GLN A 61 1.71 -0.68 5.69
C GLN A 61 0.44 -1.36 5.19
N ALA A 62 -0.26 -0.77 4.20
CA ALA A 62 -1.44 -1.38 3.60
C ALA A 62 -1.13 -2.72 2.95
N ILE A 63 -0.03 -2.81 2.18
CA ILE A 63 0.40 -4.06 1.55
C ILE A 63 0.75 -5.12 2.61
N LYS A 64 1.41 -4.76 3.71
CA LYS A 64 1.68 -5.69 4.84
C LYS A 64 0.39 -6.25 5.43
N ILE A 65 -0.61 -5.41 5.68
CA ILE A 65 -1.92 -5.82 6.20
C ILE A 65 -2.62 -6.76 5.20
N ILE A 66 -2.67 -6.39 3.93
CA ILE A 66 -3.30 -7.20 2.86
C ILE A 66 -2.61 -8.57 2.77
N PHE A 67 -1.28 -8.61 2.80
CA PHE A 67 -0.53 -9.86 2.74
C PHE A 67 -0.80 -10.78 3.93
N GLN A 68 -0.82 -10.22 5.14
CA GLN A 68 -1.16 -10.98 6.34
C GLN A 68 -2.58 -11.56 6.25
N CYS A 69 -3.54 -10.75 5.79
CA CYS A 69 -4.93 -11.17 5.61
C CYS A 69 -5.06 -12.28 4.55
N LEU A 70 -4.34 -12.19 3.42
CA LEU A 70 -4.31 -13.25 2.39
C LEU A 70 -3.79 -14.58 2.95
N ARG A 71 -2.80 -14.55 3.85
CA ARG A 71 -2.28 -15.76 4.53
C ARG A 71 -3.29 -16.34 5.51
N GLU A 72 -3.88 -15.50 6.36
CA GLU A 72 -4.85 -15.93 7.38
C GLU A 72 -6.10 -16.55 6.76
N THR A 73 -6.52 -16.03 5.60
CA THR A 73 -7.66 -16.54 4.83
C THR A 73 -7.31 -17.68 3.88
N LYS A 74 -6.05 -18.13 3.85
CA LYS A 74 -5.54 -19.19 2.98
C LYS A 74 -5.82 -18.95 1.49
N LYS A 75 -5.87 -17.68 1.07
CA LYS A 75 -5.97 -17.29 -0.35
C LYS A 75 -4.63 -17.42 -1.07
N ILE A 76 -3.55 -17.44 -0.31
CA ILE A 76 -2.21 -17.81 -0.74
C ILE A 76 -1.67 -18.91 0.17
N ASP A 77 -0.83 -19.79 -0.38
CA ASP A 77 -0.17 -20.85 0.39
C ASP A 77 1.09 -20.33 1.14
N GLU A 78 1.80 -21.21 1.83
CA GLU A 78 3.00 -20.86 2.60
C GLU A 78 4.15 -20.32 1.73
N GLN A 79 4.20 -20.73 0.46
CA GLN A 79 5.16 -20.26 -0.54
C GLN A 79 4.58 -19.13 -1.40
N GLY A 80 3.35 -18.72 -1.13
CA GLY A 80 2.59 -17.74 -1.88
C GLY A 80 3.28 -16.38 -1.87
N GLN A 81 3.45 -15.83 -3.05
CA GLN A 81 4.11 -14.57 -3.28
C GLN A 81 3.09 -13.47 -3.53
N ILE A 82 3.50 -12.23 -3.24
CA ILE A 82 2.77 -11.04 -3.68
C ILE A 82 3.62 -10.25 -4.66
N LEU A 83 2.97 -9.72 -5.69
CA LEU A 83 3.50 -8.64 -6.51
C LEU A 83 2.72 -7.37 -6.19
N ALA A 84 3.37 -6.43 -5.50
CA ALA A 84 2.78 -5.12 -5.22
C ALA A 84 3.15 -4.12 -6.34
N ILE A 85 2.14 -3.48 -6.93
CA ILE A 85 2.28 -2.41 -7.91
C ILE A 85 1.84 -1.12 -7.24
N PHE A 86 2.76 -0.19 -7.07
CA PHE A 86 2.48 1.14 -6.54
C PHE A 86 2.29 2.11 -7.69
N ASN A 87 1.13 2.73 -7.78
CA ASN A 87 0.78 3.69 -8.81
C ASN A 87 0.57 5.08 -8.21
N ASP A 88 1.06 6.09 -8.92
CA ASP A 88 0.81 7.50 -8.64
C ASP A 88 1.07 8.32 -9.92
N LEU A 89 0.84 9.62 -9.88
CA LEU A 89 1.13 10.54 -10.98
C LEU A 89 2.63 10.56 -11.32
N PRO A 90 3.00 10.89 -12.57
CA PRO A 90 4.41 10.99 -12.98
C PRO A 90 5.25 11.96 -12.15
N THR A 91 4.61 12.92 -11.50
CA THR A 91 5.27 13.94 -10.65
C THR A 91 5.52 13.48 -9.21
N ASN A 92 5.10 12.27 -8.84
CA ASN A 92 5.37 11.72 -7.51
C ASN A 92 6.89 11.54 -7.29
N ASN A 93 7.33 11.71 -6.04
CA ASN A 93 8.73 11.53 -5.68
C ASN A 93 9.04 10.03 -5.46
N TRP A 94 9.16 9.30 -6.56
CA TRP A 94 9.48 7.87 -6.57
C TRP A 94 10.87 7.57 -5.99
N ALA A 95 11.82 8.50 -6.05
CA ALA A 95 13.13 8.31 -5.45
C ALA A 95 13.03 8.14 -3.93
N SER A 96 12.26 9.01 -3.26
CA SER A 96 11.99 8.88 -1.83
C SER A 96 11.18 7.62 -1.50
N PHE A 97 10.19 7.26 -2.33
CA PHE A 97 9.46 6.00 -2.18
C PHE A 97 10.41 4.78 -2.20
N PHE A 98 11.28 4.67 -3.20
CA PHE A 98 12.19 3.53 -3.32
C PHE A 98 13.29 3.51 -2.26
N GLN A 99 13.74 4.69 -1.80
CA GLN A 99 14.66 4.79 -0.65
C GLN A 99 14.00 4.24 0.63
N LEU A 100 12.74 4.57 0.87
CA LEU A 100 11.98 4.01 1.98
C LEU A 100 11.84 2.49 1.84
N LEU A 101 11.46 2.01 0.65
CA LEU A 101 11.30 0.58 0.39
C LEU A 101 12.59 -0.21 0.68
N ALA A 102 13.75 0.33 0.30
CA ALA A 102 15.05 -0.31 0.55
C ALA A 102 15.46 -0.32 2.04
N GLN A 103 14.82 0.48 2.90
CA GLN A 103 15.03 0.47 4.35
C GLN A 103 14.10 -0.54 5.06
N GLU A 104 13.00 -0.91 4.42
CA GLU A 104 11.98 -1.85 4.92
C GLU A 104 12.22 -3.31 4.47
N SER A 105 13.19 -3.53 3.58
CA SER A 105 13.56 -4.83 2.99
C SER A 105 14.60 -5.60 3.79
#